data_AF-A0A239I8G4-F1
#
_entry.id   AF-A0A239I8G4-F1
#
_cell.length_a   1.000
_cell.length_b   1.000
_cell.length_c   1.000
_cell.angle_alpha   90.00
_cell.angle_beta   90.00
_cell.angle_gamma   90.00
#
_symmetry.space_group_name_H-M   'P 1'
#
loop_
_entity.id
_entity.type
_entity.pdbx_description
1 polymer ?
#
loop_
_entity_poly.entity_id
_entity_poly.type
_entity_poly.pdbx_seq_one_letter_code
_entity_poly.pdbx_strand_id
1 'polypeptide(L)'
;MVSIQYSDPYALSAEFYDVLSEQQWLKRRDSISAALQEVDPQGLILDVGAGTGPCVQVIADALPQARILALEPSAAMRAALLGRLMRSADLRQRVTVLAGTLEQVTLPPQLSAAVICGTLGYLDALQRQCLWQQLSERLDELGIVIVDVMMLDTPQPVPLMQVACAEIGEHLYRVFLQGEPAGGDLMHWTLDYQVLAGNSVVRRFSAKHDWHTFGLEQVAQEAGVAGFVLEPLGDALIPAAVLRRRPHS
;
A
#
# COMPACT_ATOMS: atom_id res chain seq x y z
N MET A 1 24.00 -18.69 8.34
CA MET A 1 22.94 -17.79 7.83
C MET A 1 21.73 -17.99 8.71
N VAL A 2 21.41 -17.01 9.56
CA VAL A 2 20.14 -17.00 10.27
C VAL A 2 19.11 -16.55 9.24
N SER A 3 18.30 -17.49 8.75
CA SER A 3 17.12 -17.15 7.96
C SER A 3 16.17 -16.41 8.89
N ILE A 4 16.07 -15.09 8.75
CA ILE A 4 14.96 -14.34 9.36
C ILE A 4 13.70 -14.86 8.68
N GLN A 5 12.94 -15.68 9.39
CA GLN A 5 11.70 -16.22 8.88
C GLN A 5 10.71 -15.05 8.80
N TYR A 6 10.42 -14.61 7.57
CA TYR A 6 9.39 -13.60 7.34
C TYR A 6 8.06 -14.13 7.91
N SER A 7 7.54 -13.45 8.93
CA SER A 7 6.18 -13.68 9.42
C SER A 7 5.25 -12.84 8.56
N ASP A 8 4.31 -13.47 7.88
CA ASP A 8 3.29 -12.80 7.07
C ASP A 8 2.26 -12.13 8.00
N PRO A 9 2.28 -10.79 8.16
CA PRO A 9 1.37 -10.10 9.06
C PRO A 9 -0.08 -10.09 8.52
N TYR A 10 -0.25 -10.31 7.22
CA TYR A 10 -1.55 -10.31 6.54
C TYR A 10 -2.16 -11.69 6.38
N ALA A 11 -1.47 -12.78 6.77
CA ALA A 11 -1.96 -14.15 6.61
C ALA A 11 -3.39 -14.35 7.15
N LEU A 12 -3.71 -13.73 8.30
CA LEU A 12 -5.06 -13.75 8.88
C LEU A 12 -5.96 -12.62 8.37
N SER A 13 -5.39 -11.46 8.06
CA SER A 13 -6.15 -10.24 7.75
C SER A 13 -6.63 -10.18 6.30
N ALA A 14 -6.01 -10.96 5.39
CA ALA A 14 -6.27 -10.90 3.95
C ALA A 14 -7.75 -11.11 3.58
N GLU A 15 -8.47 -11.98 4.30
CA GLU A 15 -9.91 -12.24 4.10
C GLU A 15 -10.76 -10.94 4.19
N PHE A 16 -10.35 -9.98 5.03
CA PHE A 16 -11.10 -8.76 5.32
C PHE A 16 -10.49 -7.51 4.68
N TYR A 17 -9.38 -7.63 3.95
CA TYR A 17 -8.66 -6.46 3.46
C TYR A 17 -9.51 -5.61 2.51
N ASP A 18 -10.25 -6.25 1.59
CA ASP A 18 -11.13 -5.51 0.66
C ASP A 18 -12.29 -4.85 1.41
N VAL A 19 -12.82 -5.47 2.47
CA VAL A 19 -13.84 -4.86 3.36
C VAL A 19 -13.30 -3.61 4.06
N LEU A 20 -12.03 -3.65 4.48
CA LEU A 20 -11.36 -2.53 5.15
C LEU A 20 -11.05 -1.36 4.21
N SER A 21 -10.58 -1.67 3.01
CA SER A 21 -9.88 -0.72 2.14
C SER A 21 -10.73 -0.16 0.99
N GLU A 22 -11.87 -0.78 0.63
CA GLU A 22 -12.67 -0.41 -0.55
C GLU A 22 -13.01 1.09 -0.59
N GLN A 23 -13.61 1.63 0.47
CA GLN A 23 -14.01 3.04 0.50
C GLN A 23 -12.83 4.00 0.41
N GLN A 24 -11.66 3.61 0.95
CA GLN A 24 -10.45 4.41 0.90
C GLN A 24 -9.92 4.49 -0.53
N TRP A 25 -9.88 3.35 -1.23
CA TRP A 25 -9.49 3.28 -2.63
C TRP A 25 -10.46 4.02 -3.56
N LEU A 26 -11.77 3.89 -3.35
CA LEU A 26 -12.78 4.63 -4.12
C LEU A 26 -12.58 6.14 -4.01
N LYS A 27 -12.35 6.67 -2.79
CA LYS A 27 -12.16 8.11 -2.56
C LYS A 27 -10.86 8.65 -3.12
N ARG A 28 -9.82 7.82 -3.22
CA ARG A 28 -8.48 8.24 -3.67
C ARG A 28 -8.22 7.97 -5.14
N ARG A 29 -9.09 7.19 -5.80
CA ARG A 29 -8.95 6.75 -7.19
C ARG A 29 -8.62 7.91 -8.12
N ASP A 30 -9.40 8.99 -8.05
CA ASP A 30 -9.27 10.09 -9.01
C ASP A 30 -7.96 10.84 -8.84
N SER A 31 -7.55 11.15 -7.61
CA SER A 31 -6.28 11.83 -7.34
C SER A 31 -5.08 11.00 -7.78
N ILE A 32 -5.08 9.69 -7.47
CA ILE A 32 -4.00 8.78 -7.90
C ILE A 32 -3.99 8.65 -9.43
N SER A 33 -5.17 8.51 -10.05
CA SER A 33 -5.28 8.39 -11.51
C SER A 33 -4.78 9.65 -12.23
N ALA A 34 -5.14 10.83 -11.72
CA ALA A 34 -4.69 12.11 -12.28
C ALA A 34 -3.16 12.24 -12.24
N ALA A 35 -2.53 11.90 -11.10
CA ALA A 35 -1.08 11.92 -10.99
C ALA A 35 -0.40 10.91 -11.95
N LEU A 36 -0.96 9.70 -12.09
CA LEU A 36 -0.44 8.68 -13.00
C LEU A 36 -0.55 9.09 -14.47
N GLN A 37 -1.53 9.90 -14.86
CA GLN A 37 -1.68 10.36 -16.25
C GLN A 37 -0.57 11.31 -16.72
N GLU A 38 0.31 11.75 -15.83
CA GLU A 38 1.45 12.61 -16.15
C GLU A 38 2.73 11.85 -16.52
N VAL A 39 2.77 10.52 -16.32
CA VAL A 39 3.94 9.69 -16.67
C VAL A 39 3.78 9.01 -18.03
N ASP A 40 4.82 8.30 -18.50
CA ASP A 40 4.75 7.54 -19.75
C ASP A 40 3.58 6.53 -19.71
N PRO A 41 2.56 6.66 -20.59
CA PRO A 41 1.39 5.80 -20.58
C PRO A 41 1.67 4.35 -21.01
N GLN A 42 2.84 4.06 -21.59
CA GLN A 42 3.30 2.70 -21.93
C GLN A 42 4.40 2.20 -20.96
N GLY A 43 4.69 3.00 -19.95
CA GLY A 43 5.70 2.78 -18.95
C GLY A 43 5.49 1.54 -18.08
N LEU A 44 6.50 1.24 -17.26
CA LEU A 44 6.41 0.22 -16.23
C LEU A 44 6.11 0.85 -14.87
N ILE A 45 5.00 0.46 -14.26
CA ILE A 45 4.55 0.97 -12.97
C ILE A 45 4.80 -0.08 -11.90
N LEU A 46 5.51 0.29 -10.84
CA LEU A 46 5.72 -0.55 -9.66
C LEU A 46 4.61 -0.28 -8.64
N ASP A 47 3.93 -1.33 -8.16
CA ASP A 47 2.98 -1.27 -7.05
C ASP A 47 3.57 -2.04 -5.85
N VAL A 48 4.01 -1.32 -4.82
CA VAL A 48 4.73 -1.88 -3.66
C VAL A 48 3.75 -2.23 -2.55
N GLY A 49 3.68 -3.53 -2.23
CA GLY A 49 2.68 -4.11 -1.33
C GLY A 49 1.29 -4.04 -1.96
N ALA A 50 1.18 -4.62 -3.16
CA ALA A 50 -0.01 -4.58 -4.01
C ALA A 50 -1.26 -5.19 -3.34
N GLY A 51 -1.09 -5.93 -2.25
CA GLY A 51 -2.17 -6.48 -1.44
C GLY A 51 -3.09 -7.39 -2.27
N THR A 52 -4.39 -7.12 -2.19
CA THR A 52 -5.45 -7.80 -2.95
C THR A 52 -5.69 -7.19 -4.34
N GLY A 53 -4.85 -6.23 -4.76
CA GLY A 53 -4.87 -5.58 -6.07
C GLY A 53 -5.79 -4.37 -6.30
N PRO A 54 -6.30 -3.61 -5.31
CA PRO A 54 -7.09 -2.41 -5.60
C PRO A 54 -6.24 -1.33 -6.29
N CYS A 55 -4.98 -1.13 -5.87
CA CYS A 55 -4.05 -0.20 -6.51
C CYS A 55 -3.75 -0.62 -7.96
N VAL A 56 -3.45 -1.90 -8.20
CA VAL A 56 -3.31 -2.47 -9.55
C VAL A 56 -4.48 -2.10 -10.46
N GLN A 57 -5.71 -2.14 -9.96
CA GLN A 57 -6.89 -1.74 -10.74
C GLN A 57 -6.89 -0.24 -11.05
N VAL A 58 -6.56 0.62 -10.08
CA VAL A 58 -6.46 2.08 -10.28
C VAL A 58 -5.39 2.39 -11.35
N ILE A 59 -4.22 1.78 -11.26
CA ILE A 59 -3.14 1.94 -12.25
C ILE A 59 -3.61 1.47 -13.64
N ALA A 60 -4.23 0.29 -13.72
CA ALA A 60 -4.68 -0.28 -14.98
C ALA A 60 -5.76 0.56 -15.67
N ASP A 61 -6.65 1.16 -14.88
CA ASP A 61 -7.71 2.05 -15.38
C ASP A 61 -7.15 3.40 -15.82
N ALA A 62 -6.19 3.95 -15.07
CA ALA A 62 -5.56 5.24 -15.39
C ALA A 62 -4.63 5.15 -16.62
N LEU A 63 -3.90 4.04 -16.75
CA LEU A 63 -2.91 3.78 -17.80
C LEU A 63 -3.18 2.44 -18.50
N PRO A 64 -4.11 2.38 -19.47
CA PRO A 64 -4.52 1.13 -20.11
C PRO A 64 -3.42 0.40 -20.89
N GLN A 65 -2.34 1.10 -21.25
CA GLN A 65 -1.23 0.55 -22.02
C GLN A 65 0.01 0.23 -21.16
N ALA A 66 0.04 0.66 -19.90
CA ALA A 66 1.18 0.45 -19.02
C ALA A 66 1.31 -1.02 -18.63
N ARG A 67 2.54 -1.43 -18.33
CA ARG A 67 2.81 -2.69 -17.63
C ARG A 67 2.84 -2.43 -16.13
N ILE A 68 2.42 -3.41 -15.33
CA ILE A 68 2.36 -3.27 -13.87
C ILE A 68 3.20 -4.37 -13.25
N LEU A 69 4.10 -3.97 -12.35
CA LEU A 69 4.85 -4.86 -11.48
C LEU A 69 4.27 -4.80 -10.07
N ALA A 70 3.47 -5.78 -9.71
CA ALA A 70 2.81 -5.86 -8.41
C ALA A 70 3.67 -6.68 -7.43
N LEU A 71 4.30 -6.02 -6.47
CA LEU A 71 5.12 -6.66 -5.44
C LEU A 71 4.27 -6.89 -4.19
N GLU A 72 4.14 -8.14 -3.75
CA GLU A 72 3.36 -8.47 -2.55
C GLU A 72 3.98 -9.65 -1.79
N PRO A 73 4.45 -9.47 -0.54
CA PRO A 73 5.06 -10.55 0.23
C PRO A 73 4.07 -11.57 0.80
N SER A 74 2.83 -11.18 1.13
CA SER A 74 1.83 -12.08 1.72
C SER A 74 1.23 -13.04 0.70
N ALA A 75 1.32 -14.35 0.97
CA ALA A 75 0.71 -15.34 0.10
C ALA A 75 -0.82 -15.26 0.09
N ALA A 76 -1.43 -14.91 1.22
CA ALA A 76 -2.87 -14.77 1.36
C ALA A 76 -3.40 -13.56 0.55
N MET A 77 -2.69 -12.43 0.59
CA MET A 77 -3.02 -11.25 -0.22
C MET A 77 -2.84 -11.54 -1.71
N ARG A 78 -1.71 -12.17 -2.09
CA ARG A 78 -1.48 -12.60 -3.49
C ARG A 78 -2.56 -13.53 -4.01
N ALA A 79 -3.12 -14.41 -3.18
CA ALA A 79 -4.19 -15.31 -3.60
C ALA A 79 -5.43 -14.51 -4.07
N ALA A 80 -5.81 -13.46 -3.34
CA ALA A 80 -6.90 -12.56 -3.73
C ALA A 80 -6.55 -11.74 -4.98
N LEU A 81 -5.33 -11.17 -5.04
CA LEU A 81 -4.82 -10.45 -6.22
C LEU A 81 -4.88 -11.34 -7.48
N LEU A 82 -4.36 -12.56 -7.42
CA LEU A 82 -4.42 -13.50 -8.54
C LEU A 82 -5.87 -13.82 -8.92
N GLY A 83 -6.76 -14.00 -7.95
CA GLY A 83 -8.19 -14.17 -8.19
C GLY A 83 -8.81 -13.01 -8.99
N ARG A 84 -8.44 -11.77 -8.65
CA ARG A 84 -8.84 -10.56 -9.39
C ARG A 84 -8.29 -10.55 -10.81
N LEU A 85 -6.99 -10.81 -10.97
CA LEU A 85 -6.32 -10.84 -12.28
C LEU A 85 -6.94 -11.90 -13.20
N MET A 86 -7.26 -13.10 -12.68
CA MET A 86 -7.83 -14.19 -13.46
C MET A 86 -9.17 -13.85 -14.13
N ARG A 87 -9.86 -12.80 -13.67
CA ARG A 87 -11.13 -12.33 -14.24
C ARG A 87 -10.96 -11.34 -15.40
N SER A 88 -9.72 -10.91 -15.71
CA SER A 88 -9.43 -9.99 -16.81
C SER A 88 -8.34 -10.56 -17.73
N ALA A 89 -8.66 -10.77 -19.01
CA ALA A 89 -7.68 -11.22 -20.00
C ALA A 89 -6.57 -10.18 -20.22
N ASP A 90 -6.93 -8.90 -20.21
CA ASP A 90 -6.01 -7.79 -20.37
C ASP A 90 -5.04 -7.67 -19.18
N LEU A 91 -5.55 -7.69 -17.93
CA LEU A 91 -4.68 -7.61 -16.75
C LEU A 91 -3.72 -8.80 -16.67
N ARG A 92 -4.15 -10.01 -17.06
CA ARG A 92 -3.26 -11.18 -17.14
C ARG A 92 -2.09 -11.01 -18.09
N GLN A 93 -2.22 -10.15 -19.11
CA GLN A 93 -1.14 -9.89 -20.06
C GLN A 93 -0.17 -8.82 -19.55
N ARG A 94 -0.66 -7.83 -18.78
CA ARG A 94 0.12 -6.63 -18.42
C ARG A 94 0.63 -6.61 -16.99
N VAL A 95 0.08 -7.43 -16.08
CA VAL A 95 0.47 -7.47 -14.67
C VAL A 95 1.42 -8.63 -14.40
N THR A 96 2.59 -8.31 -13.86
CA THR A 96 3.54 -9.29 -13.31
C THR A 96 3.49 -9.24 -11.79
N VAL A 97 3.20 -10.36 -11.14
CA VAL A 97 3.15 -10.45 -9.67
C VAL A 97 4.48 -11.00 -9.15
N LEU A 98 5.15 -10.25 -8.28
CA LEU A 98 6.36 -10.66 -7.58
C LEU A 98 6.04 -11.05 -6.14
N ALA A 99 6.45 -12.25 -5.76
CA ALA A 99 6.33 -12.74 -4.39
C ALA A 99 7.60 -12.40 -3.61
N GLY A 100 7.51 -11.44 -2.69
CA GLY A 100 8.62 -11.08 -1.81
C GLY A 100 8.57 -9.63 -1.35
N THR A 101 9.61 -9.24 -0.63
CA THR A 101 9.87 -7.86 -0.22
C THR A 101 10.79 -7.15 -1.23
N LEU A 102 10.95 -5.84 -1.10
CA LEU A 102 11.85 -5.04 -1.97
C LEU A 102 13.31 -5.53 -1.89
N GLU A 103 13.73 -6.04 -0.75
CA GLU A 103 15.08 -6.60 -0.54
C GLU A 103 15.28 -7.96 -1.22
N GLN A 104 14.19 -8.67 -1.53
CA GLN A 104 14.21 -10.01 -2.11
C GLN A 104 14.09 -10.01 -3.63
N VAL A 105 13.65 -8.91 -4.22
CA VAL A 105 13.41 -8.79 -5.66
C VAL A 105 14.42 -7.86 -6.31
N THR A 106 14.78 -8.14 -7.56
CA THR A 106 15.55 -7.19 -8.37
C THR A 106 14.58 -6.33 -9.15
N LEU A 107 14.54 -5.03 -8.83
CA LEU A 107 13.74 -4.08 -9.58
C LEU A 107 14.35 -3.83 -10.97
N PRO A 108 13.51 -3.69 -12.01
CA PRO A 108 13.96 -3.36 -13.36
C PRO A 108 14.69 -2.01 -13.38
N PRO A 109 15.56 -1.78 -14.39
CA PRO A 109 16.40 -0.58 -14.42
C PRO A 109 15.61 0.71 -14.69
N GLN A 110 14.38 0.61 -15.19
CA GLN A 110 13.58 1.75 -15.62
C GLN A 110 12.12 1.59 -15.18
N LEU A 111 11.59 2.63 -14.53
CA LEU A 111 10.23 2.72 -14.00
C LEU A 111 9.64 4.08 -14.37
N SER A 112 8.39 4.10 -14.80
CA SER A 112 7.70 5.37 -15.10
C SER A 112 6.95 5.88 -13.88
N ALA A 113 6.51 5.01 -12.98
CA ALA A 113 6.10 5.40 -11.64
C ALA A 113 6.27 4.26 -10.63
N ALA A 114 6.24 4.62 -9.34
CA ALA A 114 6.03 3.68 -8.25
C ALA A 114 4.87 4.15 -7.37
N VAL A 115 4.02 3.24 -6.91
CA VAL A 115 2.93 3.52 -5.97
C VAL A 115 3.18 2.71 -4.70
N ILE A 116 3.19 3.39 -3.55
CA ILE A 116 3.54 2.83 -2.25
C ILE A 116 2.51 3.32 -1.25
N CYS A 117 1.36 2.64 -1.24
CA CYS A 117 0.18 3.04 -0.49
C CYS A 117 -0.22 1.95 0.51
N GLY A 118 -0.36 2.32 1.77
CA GLY A 118 -0.68 1.41 2.87
C GLY A 118 0.49 0.52 3.29
N THR A 119 1.72 0.85 2.90
CA THR A 119 2.88 -0.05 3.04
C THR A 119 4.13 0.59 3.64
N LEU A 120 4.32 1.91 3.51
CA LEU A 120 5.56 2.57 3.95
C LEU A 120 5.89 2.39 5.43
N GLY A 121 4.88 2.27 6.32
CA GLY A 121 5.15 2.09 7.74
C GLY A 121 5.52 0.68 8.17
N TYR A 122 5.54 -0.30 7.25
CA TYR A 122 6.20 -1.58 7.52
C TYR A 122 7.73 -1.50 7.34
N LEU A 123 8.24 -0.37 6.83
CA LEU A 123 9.66 -0.15 6.61
C LEU A 123 10.22 0.72 7.72
N ASP A 124 11.34 0.30 8.31
CA ASP A 124 12.12 1.15 9.19
C ASP A 124 12.79 2.30 8.42
N ALA A 125 13.44 3.22 9.13
CA ALA A 125 14.08 4.39 8.52
C ALA A 125 15.19 4.03 7.51
N LEU A 126 15.95 2.96 7.74
CA LEU A 126 17.02 2.53 6.84
C LEU A 126 16.43 1.90 5.58
N GLN A 127 15.39 1.07 5.73
CA GLN A 127 14.66 0.48 4.61
C GLN A 127 14.03 1.55 3.72
N ARG A 128 13.40 2.58 4.31
CA ARG A 128 12.87 3.73 3.55
C ARG A 128 13.99 4.50 2.84
N GLN A 129 15.12 4.74 3.50
CA GLN A 129 16.27 5.38 2.85
C GLN A 129 16.77 4.58 1.63
N CYS A 130 16.90 3.25 1.75
CA CYS A 130 17.28 2.38 0.65
C CYS A 130 16.25 2.40 -0.48
N LEU A 131 14.95 2.37 -0.14
CA LEU A 131 13.85 2.49 -1.10
C LEU A 131 13.95 3.80 -1.91
N TRP A 132 14.15 4.94 -1.26
CA TRP A 132 14.25 6.23 -1.95
C TRP A 132 15.44 6.28 -2.92
N GLN A 133 16.60 5.75 -2.51
CA GLN A 133 17.76 5.62 -3.40
C GLN A 133 17.47 4.69 -4.59
N GLN A 134 16.87 3.54 -4.36
CA GLN A 134 16.55 2.60 -5.45
C GLN A 134 15.59 3.21 -6.48
N LEU A 135 14.59 3.98 -6.03
CA LEU A 135 13.65 4.66 -6.90
C LEU A 135 14.28 5.85 -7.63
N SER A 136 15.13 6.62 -6.96
CA SER A 136 15.84 7.77 -7.57
C SER A 136 16.87 7.35 -8.61
N GLU A 137 17.28 6.08 -8.65
CA GLU A 137 18.12 5.52 -9.72
C GLU A 137 17.29 5.02 -10.92
N ARG A 138 16.05 4.56 -10.69
CA ARG A 138 15.26 3.81 -11.68
C ARG A 138 14.13 4.59 -12.35
N LEU A 139 13.65 5.65 -11.72
CA LEU A 139 12.59 6.47 -12.33
C LEU A 139 13.02 7.14 -13.64
N ASP A 140 12.09 7.26 -14.57
CA ASP A 140 12.24 8.11 -15.74
C ASP A 140 12.38 9.60 -15.34
N GLU A 141 12.80 10.46 -16.27
CA GLU A 141 12.93 11.91 -16.01
C GLU A 141 11.63 12.55 -15.51
N LEU A 142 10.50 12.15 -16.09
CA LEU A 142 9.15 12.56 -15.67
C LEU A 142 8.52 11.61 -14.64
N GLY A 143 9.27 10.62 -14.18
CA GLY A 143 8.75 9.57 -13.31
C GLY A 143 8.41 10.08 -11.92
N ILE A 144 7.38 9.48 -11.33
CA ILE A 144 6.85 9.88 -10.02
C ILE A 144 6.81 8.71 -9.02
N VAL A 145 6.79 9.05 -7.73
CA VAL A 145 6.39 8.10 -6.68
C VAL A 145 5.12 8.63 -6.01
N ILE A 146 4.08 7.82 -5.92
CA ILE A 146 2.88 8.14 -5.16
C ILE A 146 2.96 7.41 -3.82
N VAL A 147 2.79 8.16 -2.72
CA VAL A 147 2.91 7.63 -1.36
C VAL A 147 1.72 8.06 -0.50
N ASP A 148 1.41 7.28 0.52
CA ASP A 148 0.58 7.70 1.64
C ASP A 148 1.23 7.40 3.00
N VAL A 149 0.74 8.08 4.03
CA VAL A 149 1.07 7.80 5.43
C VAL A 149 -0.21 7.72 6.23
N MET A 150 -0.16 7.12 7.43
CA MET A 150 -1.33 7.13 8.31
C MET A 150 -1.70 8.55 8.74
N MET A 151 -2.93 8.76 9.18
CA MET A 151 -3.40 10.02 9.80
C MET A 151 -2.73 10.31 11.17
N LEU A 152 -1.68 9.56 11.50
CA LEU A 152 -0.95 9.63 12.74
C LEU A 152 0.54 9.58 12.44
N ASP A 153 1.27 10.60 12.87
CA ASP A 153 2.70 10.76 12.64
C ASP A 153 3.58 10.36 13.84
N THR A 154 2.98 10.12 15.01
CA THR A 154 3.67 9.75 16.25
C THR A 154 2.88 8.68 17.01
N PRO A 155 3.51 7.73 17.72
CA PRO A 155 2.76 6.68 18.40
C PRO A 155 1.90 7.28 19.52
N GLN A 156 0.60 6.99 19.52
CA GLN A 156 -0.32 7.42 20.57
C GLN A 156 -1.40 6.37 20.82
N PRO A 157 -1.99 6.28 22.02
CA PRO A 157 -3.12 5.39 22.26
C PRO A 157 -4.30 5.72 21.35
N VAL A 158 -4.84 4.70 20.68
CA VAL A 158 -6.05 4.81 19.87
C VAL A 158 -7.11 3.88 20.46
N PRO A 159 -8.23 4.42 20.97
CA PRO A 159 -9.28 3.61 21.56
C PRO A 159 -9.94 2.70 20.51
N LEU A 160 -10.54 1.61 20.97
CA LEU A 160 -11.27 0.70 20.10
C LEU A 160 -12.38 1.43 19.34
N MET A 161 -12.31 1.36 18.01
CA MET A 161 -13.30 1.95 17.11
C MET A 161 -13.62 0.99 15.97
N GLN A 162 -14.84 1.06 15.45
CA GLN A 162 -15.21 0.32 14.25
C GLN A 162 -14.66 1.06 13.02
N VAL A 163 -13.82 0.38 12.23
CA VAL A 163 -13.16 0.95 11.05
C VAL A 163 -13.74 0.47 9.73
N ALA A 164 -14.47 -0.65 9.73
CA ALA A 164 -15.18 -1.13 8.56
C ALA A 164 -16.45 -1.89 8.92
N CYS A 165 -17.44 -1.81 8.03
CA CYS A 165 -18.72 -2.49 8.13
C CYS A 165 -19.27 -2.72 6.72
N ALA A 166 -19.55 -3.97 6.36
CA ALA A 166 -20.08 -4.32 5.04
C ALA A 166 -21.10 -5.46 5.13
N GLU A 167 -22.19 -5.34 4.38
CA GLU A 167 -23.16 -6.42 4.20
C GLU A 167 -22.80 -7.22 2.95
N ILE A 168 -22.65 -8.54 3.08
CA ILE A 168 -22.34 -9.44 1.98
C ILE A 168 -23.31 -10.62 2.06
N GLY A 169 -24.29 -10.63 1.15
CA GLY A 169 -25.41 -11.56 1.22
C GLY A 169 -26.19 -11.36 2.53
N GLU A 170 -26.38 -12.44 3.29
CA GLU A 170 -27.09 -12.41 4.58
C GLU A 170 -26.16 -12.16 5.78
N HIS A 171 -24.88 -11.88 5.53
CA HIS A 171 -23.87 -11.69 6.56
C HIS A 171 -23.43 -10.23 6.69
N LEU A 172 -23.19 -9.81 7.94
CA LEU A 172 -22.59 -8.52 8.27
C LEU A 172 -21.14 -8.71 8.72
N TYR A 173 -20.22 -8.10 8.00
CA TYR A 173 -18.80 -8.08 8.29
C TYR A 173 -18.47 -6.80 9.05
N ARG A 174 -17.77 -6.91 10.18
CA ARG A 174 -17.31 -5.77 10.97
C ARG A 174 -15.84 -5.90 11.30
N VAL A 175 -15.15 -4.77 11.27
CA VAL A 175 -13.75 -4.68 11.69
C VAL A 175 -13.62 -3.57 12.72
N PHE A 176 -13.00 -3.91 13.84
CA PHE A 176 -12.63 -2.96 14.87
C PHE A 176 -11.11 -2.85 14.94
N LEU A 177 -10.62 -1.67 15.27
CA LEU A 177 -9.20 -1.36 15.39
C LEU A 177 -8.98 -0.64 16.73
N GLN A 178 -7.91 -1.00 17.41
CA GLN A 178 -7.33 -0.25 18.51
C GLN A 178 -5.81 -0.28 18.38
N GLY A 179 -5.12 0.66 19.01
CA GLY A 179 -3.66 0.60 19.02
C GLY A 179 -3.00 1.31 20.19
N GLU A 180 -1.75 0.97 20.40
CA GLU A 180 -0.93 1.42 21.52
C GLU A 180 0.53 1.66 21.07
N PRO A 181 1.24 2.64 21.67
CA PRO A 181 2.67 2.82 21.43
C PRO A 181 3.47 1.55 21.78
N ALA A 182 4.39 1.15 20.90
CA ALA A 182 5.24 -0.03 21.07
C ALA A 182 6.73 0.31 21.26
N GLY A 183 7.03 1.58 21.54
CA GLY A 183 8.38 2.10 21.75
C GLY A 183 9.00 2.71 20.48
N GLY A 184 9.84 3.73 20.65
CA GLY A 184 10.40 4.47 19.52
C GLY A 184 9.28 5.13 18.68
N ASP A 185 9.31 4.89 17.37
CA ASP A 185 8.30 5.31 16.40
C ASP A 185 7.26 4.20 16.08
N LEU A 186 7.27 3.09 16.81
CA LEU A 186 6.37 1.97 16.54
C LEU A 186 5.01 2.12 17.23
N MET A 187 3.97 1.78 16.48
CA MET A 187 2.59 1.62 16.91
C MET A 187 2.19 0.15 16.75
N HIS A 188 1.64 -0.45 17.81
CA HIS A 188 1.05 -1.78 17.76
C HIS A 188 -0.46 -1.67 17.53
N TRP A 189 -0.94 -2.24 16.43
CA TRP A 189 -2.34 -2.30 16.07
C TRP A 189 -2.92 -3.67 16.39
N THR A 190 -4.07 -3.71 17.02
CA THR A 190 -4.89 -4.92 17.16
C THR A 190 -6.19 -4.72 16.39
N LEU A 191 -6.46 -5.61 15.44
CA LEU A 191 -7.70 -5.66 14.69
C LEU A 191 -8.55 -6.82 15.17
N ASP A 192 -9.84 -6.56 15.37
CA ASP A 192 -10.87 -7.56 15.66
C ASP A 192 -11.82 -7.68 14.47
N TYR A 193 -11.84 -8.86 13.86
CA TYR A 193 -12.68 -9.18 12.71
C TYR A 193 -13.89 -10.00 13.15
N GLN A 194 -15.07 -9.65 12.66
CA GLN A 194 -16.32 -10.33 12.99
C GLN A 194 -17.17 -10.55 11.73
N VAL A 195 -17.79 -11.72 11.64
CA VAL A 195 -18.89 -12.02 10.71
C VAL A 195 -20.12 -12.39 11.52
N LEU A 196 -21.23 -11.72 11.23
CA LEU A 196 -22.50 -11.94 11.89
C LEU A 196 -23.52 -12.50 10.88
N ALA A 197 -24.30 -13.49 11.30
CA ALA A 197 -25.52 -13.93 10.63
C ALA A 197 -26.71 -13.49 11.49
N GLY A 198 -27.43 -12.45 11.05
CA GLY A 198 -28.36 -11.72 11.92
C GLY A 198 -27.64 -11.16 13.15
N ASN A 199 -28.09 -11.55 14.35
CA ASN A 199 -27.48 -11.12 15.62
C ASN A 199 -26.39 -12.08 16.16
N SER A 200 -26.11 -13.19 15.46
CA SER A 200 -25.18 -14.22 15.94
C SER A 200 -23.81 -14.03 15.29
N VAL A 201 -22.75 -13.94 16.10
CA VAL A 201 -21.37 -13.94 15.59
C VAL A 201 -21.01 -15.37 15.15
N VAL A 202 -20.84 -15.58 13.86
CA VAL A 202 -20.51 -16.88 13.26
C VAL A 202 -19.01 -17.06 13.03
N ARG A 203 -18.25 -15.95 13.03
CA ARG A 203 -16.78 -15.96 12.94
C ARG A 203 -16.22 -14.75 13.67
N ARG A 204 -15.16 -14.97 14.45
CA ARG A 204 -14.38 -13.90 15.09
C ARG A 204 -12.92 -14.32 15.23
N PHE A 205 -12.01 -13.41 14.95
CA PHE A 205 -10.59 -13.56 15.25
C PHE A 205 -9.95 -12.18 15.34
N SER A 206 -8.72 -12.14 15.85
CA SER A 206 -7.95 -10.91 15.95
C SER A 206 -6.59 -11.07 15.27
N ALA A 207 -6.06 -9.98 14.72
CA ALA A 207 -4.72 -9.92 14.15
C ALA A 207 -3.96 -8.71 14.70
N LYS A 208 -2.63 -8.78 14.63
CA LYS A 208 -1.74 -7.76 15.15
C LYS A 208 -0.81 -7.27 14.05
N HIS A 209 -0.55 -5.97 14.03
CA HIS A 209 0.36 -5.33 13.08
C HIS A 209 1.22 -4.32 13.82
N ASP A 210 2.50 -4.26 13.45
CA ASP A 210 3.38 -3.19 13.89
C ASP A 210 3.57 -2.21 12.73
N TRP A 211 3.63 -0.92 13.06
CA TRP A 211 3.73 0.14 12.07
C TRP A 211 4.57 1.31 12.59
N HIS A 212 5.57 1.72 11.83
CA HIS A 212 6.36 2.94 12.08
C HIS A 212 5.53 4.19 11.73
N THR A 213 5.25 5.04 12.72
CA THR A 213 4.50 6.29 12.53
C THR A 213 5.43 7.42 12.10
N PHE A 214 5.04 8.12 11.04
CA PHE A 214 5.70 9.32 10.54
C PHE A 214 4.73 10.09 9.64
N GLY A 215 4.98 11.38 9.48
CA GLY A 215 4.18 12.27 8.62
C GLY A 215 4.82 12.52 7.25
N LEU A 216 4.08 13.20 6.37
CA LEU A 216 4.58 13.63 5.05
C LEU A 216 5.80 14.56 5.15
N GLU A 217 5.95 15.31 6.24
CA GLU A 217 7.15 16.13 6.46
C GLU A 217 8.41 15.27 6.53
N GLN A 218 8.36 14.16 7.29
CA GLN A 218 9.48 13.22 7.37
C GLN A 218 9.72 12.53 6.02
N VAL A 219 8.66 12.16 5.29
CA VAL A 219 8.79 11.63 3.92
C VAL A 219 9.50 12.64 3.01
N ALA A 220 9.15 13.92 3.06
CA ALA A 220 9.80 14.97 2.28
C ALA A 220 11.29 15.12 2.62
N GLN A 221 11.65 15.02 3.90
CA GLN A 221 13.04 15.07 4.36
C GLN A 221 13.83 13.86 3.85
N GLU A 222 13.33 12.64 4.09
CA GLU A 222 13.98 11.38 3.70
C GLU A 222 14.14 11.27 2.17
N ALA A 223 13.06 11.46 1.42
CA ALA A 223 13.08 11.39 -0.03
C ALA A 223 13.86 12.58 -0.65
N GLY A 224 13.88 13.73 0.01
CA GLY A 224 14.65 14.89 -0.40
C GLY A 224 16.16 14.64 -0.45
N VAL A 225 16.69 13.78 0.41
CA VAL A 225 18.10 13.33 0.37
C VAL A 225 18.38 12.52 -0.90
N ALA A 226 17.40 11.77 -1.39
CA ALA A 226 17.49 11.03 -2.65
C ALA A 226 17.16 11.88 -3.90
N GLY A 227 17.00 13.19 -3.75
CA GLY A 227 16.77 14.11 -4.86
C GLY A 227 15.30 14.30 -5.26
N PHE A 228 14.35 13.90 -4.40
CA PHE A 228 12.93 14.16 -4.63
C PHE A 228 12.46 15.53 -4.09
N VAL A 229 11.34 16.00 -4.62
CA VAL A 229 10.50 17.06 -4.06
C VAL A 229 9.13 16.46 -3.82
N LEU A 230 8.54 16.76 -2.66
CA LEU A 230 7.21 16.32 -2.29
C LEU A 230 6.17 17.37 -2.69
N GLU A 231 5.13 16.93 -3.39
CA GLU A 231 3.93 17.69 -3.73
C GLU A 231 2.71 17.00 -3.08
N PRO A 232 1.90 17.69 -2.26
CA PRO A 232 0.72 17.08 -1.66
C PRO A 232 -0.27 16.58 -2.71
N LEU A 233 -0.80 15.36 -2.51
CA LEU A 233 -1.78 14.76 -3.42
C LEU A 233 -3.21 15.14 -2.99
N GLY A 234 -3.62 16.38 -3.27
CA GLY A 234 -5.00 16.88 -3.10
C GLY A 234 -5.66 16.63 -1.73
N ASP A 235 -6.98 16.87 -1.63
CA ASP A 235 -7.79 16.59 -0.42
C ASP A 235 -8.01 15.07 -0.22
N ALA A 236 -6.91 14.35 0.01
CA ALA A 236 -6.95 12.94 0.33
C ALA A 236 -7.38 12.73 1.79
N LEU A 237 -8.37 11.86 2.03
CA LEU A 237 -8.79 11.41 3.36
C LEU A 237 -7.62 10.87 4.20
N ILE A 238 -6.60 10.35 3.52
CA ILE A 238 -5.35 9.82 4.08
C ILE A 238 -4.24 10.72 3.55
N PRO A 239 -3.36 11.28 4.40
CA PRO A 239 -2.27 12.13 3.94
C PRO A 239 -1.44 11.41 2.88
N ALA A 240 -1.40 11.98 1.68
CA ALA A 240 -0.76 11.40 0.51
C ALA A 240 0.00 12.47 -0.28
N ALA A 241 0.99 12.03 -1.06
CA ALA A 241 1.83 12.91 -1.84
C ALA A 241 2.36 12.25 -3.11
N VAL A 242 2.78 13.10 -4.04
CA VAL A 242 3.60 12.75 -5.20
C VAL A 242 5.02 13.21 -4.92
N LEU A 243 6.00 12.33 -5.14
CA LEU A 243 7.41 12.65 -5.13
C LEU A 243 7.89 12.74 -6.58
N ARG A 244 8.51 13.86 -6.93
CA ARG A 244 9.11 14.09 -8.26
C ARG A 244 10.59 14.30 -8.14
N ARG A 245 11.36 13.88 -9.14
CA ARG A 245 12.79 14.22 -9.20
C ARG A 245 12.95 15.74 -9.26
N ARG A 246 13.92 16.26 -8.53
CA ARG A 246 14.34 17.65 -8.71
C ARG A 246 14.78 17.85 -10.16
N PRO A 247 14.38 18.96 -10.81
CA PRO A 247 14.97 19.36 -12.06
C PRO A 247 16.49 19.38 -11.88
N HIS A 248 17.23 18.80 -12.82
CA HIS A 248 18.68 18.96 -12.82
C HIS A 248 18.97 20.44 -13.09
N SER A 249 19.56 21.11 -12.11
CA SER A 249 20.02 22.50 -12.22
C SER A 249 21.11 22.64 -13.28
#